data_AF-A0A383AWG6-F1
#
_entry.id   AF-A0A383AWG6-F1
#
_cell.length_a   1.000
_cell.length_b   1.000
_cell.length_c   1.000
_cell.angle_alpha   90.00
_cell.angle_beta   90.00
_cell.angle_gamma   90.00
#
_symmetry.space_group_name_H-M   'P 1'
#
loop_
_entity.id
_entity.type
_entity.pdbx_description
1 polymer ?
#
loop_
_entity_poly.entity_id
_entity_poly.type
_entity_poly.pdbx_seq_one_letter_code
_entity_poly.pdbx_strand_id
1 'polypeptide(L)'
;MKPQDVQAGYLSIRPEDLKLGFSVITVAVDDPDEAVFREILLNSEDDLKDFDEPIAFPVFGRGRALPALVGKGINNDMIDEASTFLSGPCSCQVKRQNPGFDLMTSVNWDQLLQEQINELDDKAQVEVSTQTQPGQTPETTPTSPTPATGAQSPQAKAATPAPAEAPPATRSLLAWIPLAGIPILLVGGLILLLGRRRDS
;
A
#
# COMPACT_ATOMS: atom_id res chain seq x y z
N MET A 1 9.25 -2.15 16.96
CA MET A 1 10.12 -1.24 16.19
C MET A 1 11.55 -1.73 16.28
N LYS A 2 12.30 -1.84 15.17
CA LYS A 2 13.71 -2.26 15.23
C LYS A 2 14.58 -1.00 15.40
N PRO A 3 15.66 -1.05 16.21
CA PRO A 3 16.57 0.11 16.39
C PRO A 3 17.15 0.64 15.06
N GLN A 4 17.24 -0.24 14.07
CA GLN A 4 17.73 -0.01 12.72
C GLN A 4 16.90 1.02 11.95
N ASP A 5 15.58 1.04 12.18
CA ASP A 5 14.63 1.85 11.43
C ASP A 5 14.75 3.35 11.79
N VAL A 6 15.10 3.63 13.05
CA VAL A 6 15.38 4.98 13.57
C VAL A 6 16.72 5.49 13.04
N GLN A 7 17.74 4.62 13.04
CA GLN A 7 19.11 4.98 12.66
C GLN A 7 19.25 5.27 11.16
N ALA A 8 18.41 4.63 10.34
CA ALA A 8 18.34 4.87 8.89
C ALA A 8 17.48 6.09 8.51
N GLY A 9 16.91 6.81 9.48
CA GLY A 9 16.10 8.01 9.23
C GLY A 9 14.73 7.74 8.60
N TYR A 10 14.24 6.49 8.63
CA TYR A 10 12.91 6.15 8.10
C TYR A 10 11.76 6.60 9.02
N LEU A 11 12.09 7.05 10.23
CA LEU A 11 11.17 7.56 11.21
C LEU A 11 11.64 8.96 11.59
N SER A 12 10.87 9.96 11.20
CA SER A 12 11.09 11.37 11.59
C SER A 12 10.62 11.66 13.03
N ILE A 13 10.08 10.65 13.73
CA ILE A 13 9.51 10.77 15.07
C ILE A 13 10.25 9.79 15.99
N ARG A 14 10.60 10.22 17.21
CA ARG A 14 11.25 9.34 18.19
C ARG A 14 10.25 8.26 18.65
N PRO A 15 10.70 7.01 18.88
CA PRO A 15 9.79 5.91 19.24
C PRO A 15 8.88 6.19 20.44
N GLU A 16 9.38 6.89 21.45
CA GLU A 16 8.64 7.25 22.66
C GLU A 16 7.54 8.29 22.43
N ASP A 17 7.61 9.05 21.34
CA ASP A 17 6.63 10.07 20.99
C ASP A 17 5.60 9.53 19.97
N LEU A 18 5.81 8.32 19.44
CA LEU A 18 4.88 7.67 18.52
C LEU A 18 3.66 7.12 19.28
N LYS A 19 2.58 7.90 19.28
CA LYS A 19 1.26 7.45 19.77
C LYS A 19 0.43 6.99 18.59
N LEU A 20 0.15 5.69 18.51
CA LEU A 20 -0.76 5.15 17.51
C LEU A 20 -2.21 5.42 17.94
N GLY A 21 -2.95 6.14 17.12
CA GLY A 21 -4.37 6.41 17.33
C GLY A 21 -5.12 6.28 16.02
N PHE A 22 -6.24 5.57 16.05
CA PHE A 22 -7.14 5.44 14.92
C PHE A 22 -8.41 6.24 15.17
N SER A 23 -8.87 6.95 14.15
CA SER A 23 -10.15 7.63 14.16
C SER A 23 -11.20 6.74 13.47
N VAL A 24 -12.43 6.78 13.98
CA VAL A 24 -13.57 6.11 13.36
C VAL A 24 -14.49 7.19 12.82
N ILE A 25 -14.79 7.11 11.52
CA ILE A 25 -15.72 8.00 10.84
C ILE A 25 -16.89 7.14 10.39
N THR A 26 -18.09 7.48 10.85
CA THR A 26 -19.32 6.78 10.50
C THR A 26 -19.99 7.47 9.32
N VAL A 27 -20.33 6.70 8.29
CA VAL A 27 -21.09 7.18 7.13
C VAL A 27 -22.54 6.75 7.30
N ALA A 28 -23.48 7.70 7.23
CA ALA A 28 -24.89 7.40 7.32
C ALA A 28 -25.40 6.77 6.00
N VAL A 29 -26.17 5.69 6.11
CA VAL A 29 -26.69 4.91 4.97
C VAL A 29 -27.77 5.65 4.19
N ASP A 30 -28.45 6.59 4.83
CA ASP A 30 -29.57 7.36 4.28
C ASP A 30 -29.21 8.82 3.97
N ASP A 31 -27.95 9.24 4.19
CA ASP A 31 -27.50 10.58 3.87
C ASP A 31 -27.36 10.76 2.34
N PRO A 32 -28.11 11.69 1.72
CA PRO A 32 -28.00 11.94 0.28
C PRO A 32 -26.65 12.54 -0.13
N ASP A 33 -25.97 13.28 0.75
CA ASP A 33 -24.67 13.91 0.44
C ASP A 33 -23.55 12.87 0.36
N GLU A 34 -23.70 11.75 1.09
CA GLU A 34 -22.75 10.63 1.10
C GLU A 34 -22.99 9.61 -0.02
N ALA A 35 -24.03 9.78 -0.84
CA ALA A 35 -24.45 8.78 -1.83
C ALA A 35 -23.32 8.35 -2.79
N VAL A 36 -22.55 9.31 -3.31
CA VAL A 36 -21.42 9.02 -4.21
C VAL A 36 -20.29 8.30 -3.46
N PHE A 37 -19.98 8.73 -2.24
CA PHE A 37 -18.92 8.12 -1.44
C PHE A 37 -19.29 6.68 -1.05
N ARG A 38 -20.54 6.43 -0.66
CA ARG A 38 -21.05 5.07 -0.42
C ARG A 38 -20.94 4.19 -1.65
N GLU A 39 -21.28 4.68 -2.85
CA GLU A 39 -21.10 3.89 -4.06
C GLU A 39 -19.62 3.59 -4.34
N ILE A 40 -18.70 4.53 -4.11
CA ILE A 40 -17.26 4.25 -4.24
C ILE A 40 -16.84 3.09 -3.32
N LEU A 41 -17.32 3.08 -2.07
CA LEU A 41 -17.02 2.03 -1.10
C LEU A 41 -17.70 0.70 -1.46
N LEU A 42 -19.01 0.70 -1.75
CA LEU A 42 -19.78 -0.51 -1.97
C LEU A 42 -19.52 -1.17 -3.33
N ASN A 43 -18.91 -0.48 -4.29
CA ASN A 43 -18.44 -1.09 -5.54
C ASN A 43 -16.94 -1.41 -5.51
N SER A 44 -16.25 -1.31 -4.36
CA SER A 44 -14.83 -1.66 -4.29
C SER A 44 -14.59 -3.18 -4.41
N GLU A 45 -15.58 -3.97 -4.01
CA GLU A 45 -15.61 -5.43 -4.09
C GLU A 45 -17.01 -5.85 -4.56
N ASP A 46 -17.09 -6.90 -5.39
CA ASP A 46 -18.30 -7.23 -6.16
C ASP A 46 -19.50 -7.64 -5.30
N ASP A 47 -19.27 -8.14 -4.09
CA ASP A 47 -20.25 -8.73 -3.19
C ASP A 47 -20.73 -7.80 -2.07
N LEU A 48 -20.12 -6.62 -1.89
CA LEU A 48 -20.41 -5.76 -0.73
C LEU A 48 -21.86 -5.27 -0.66
N LYS A 49 -22.52 -5.16 -1.82
CA LYS A 49 -23.93 -4.75 -1.90
C LYS A 49 -24.91 -5.83 -1.48
N ASP A 50 -24.47 -7.07 -1.39
CA ASP A 50 -25.30 -8.21 -1.01
C ASP A 50 -25.38 -8.40 0.52
N PHE A 51 -24.57 -7.65 1.29
CA PHE A 51 -24.56 -7.71 2.75
C PHE A 51 -25.43 -6.62 3.38
N ASP A 52 -26.35 -7.05 4.27
CA ASP A 52 -27.10 -6.16 5.18
C ASP A 52 -26.39 -5.97 6.54
N GLU A 53 -25.12 -6.36 6.63
CA GLU A 53 -24.31 -6.27 7.85
C GLU A 53 -23.46 -4.98 7.87
N PRO A 54 -22.98 -4.52 9.04
CA PRO A 54 -22.04 -3.40 9.10
C PRO A 54 -20.78 -3.68 8.29
N ILE A 55 -20.30 -2.66 7.58
CA ILE A 55 -19.08 -2.72 6.75
C ILE A 55 -18.10 -1.66 7.25
N ALA A 56 -16.85 -2.05 7.47
CA ALA A 56 -15.78 -1.16 7.89
C ALA A 56 -14.61 -1.22 6.90
N PHE A 57 -14.07 -0.05 6.54
CA PHE A 57 -12.92 0.08 5.65
C PHE A 57 -11.75 0.69 6.42
N PRO A 58 -10.66 -0.07 6.68
CA PRO A 58 -9.44 0.51 7.23
C PRO A 58 -8.81 1.46 6.20
N VAL A 59 -8.66 2.74 6.54
CA VAL A 59 -8.09 3.77 5.66
C VAL A 59 -6.76 4.28 6.21
N PHE A 60 -5.76 4.46 5.34
CA PHE A 60 -4.42 4.92 5.72
C PHE A 60 -3.72 5.72 4.64
N GLY A 61 -2.64 6.40 5.07
CA GLY A 61 -1.83 7.25 4.21
C GLY A 61 -2.64 8.37 3.57
N ARG A 62 -2.44 8.60 2.27
CA ARG A 62 -3.12 9.65 1.49
C ARG A 62 -4.43 9.14 0.88
N GLY A 63 -5.27 8.51 1.69
CA GLY A 63 -6.60 8.03 1.29
C GLY A 63 -6.62 6.65 0.65
N ARG A 64 -5.82 5.69 1.13
CA ARG A 64 -5.91 4.30 0.68
C ARG A 64 -6.77 3.46 1.62
N ALA A 65 -7.75 2.75 1.08
CA ALA A 65 -8.57 1.80 1.83
C ALA A 65 -8.06 0.36 1.61
N LEU A 66 -8.04 -0.43 2.68
CA LEU A 66 -7.90 -1.89 2.64
C LEU A 66 -9.23 -2.56 2.23
N PRO A 67 -9.21 -3.85 1.87
CA PRO A 67 -10.44 -4.64 1.72
C PRO A 67 -11.35 -4.54 2.94
N ALA A 68 -12.65 -4.60 2.70
CA ALA A 68 -13.67 -4.38 3.70
C ALA A 68 -13.70 -5.48 4.77
N LEU A 69 -14.03 -5.07 6.00
CA LEU A 69 -14.43 -5.97 7.06
C LEU A 69 -15.96 -5.94 7.16
N VAL A 70 -16.60 -7.09 7.02
CA VAL A 70 -18.07 -7.19 6.99
C VAL A 70 -18.58 -7.99 8.19
N GLY A 71 -19.58 -7.48 8.88
CA GLY A 71 -20.31 -8.19 9.94
C GLY A 71 -19.39 -8.79 11.00
N LYS A 72 -19.39 -10.11 11.13
CA LYS A 72 -18.52 -10.86 12.07
C LYS A 72 -17.02 -10.70 11.77
N GLY A 73 -16.64 -10.27 10.58
CA GLY A 73 -15.27 -9.90 10.21
C GLY A 73 -14.80 -8.63 10.93
N ILE A 74 -15.71 -7.81 11.46
CA ILE A 74 -15.38 -6.67 12.33
C ILE A 74 -15.19 -7.19 13.75
N ASN A 75 -14.01 -7.72 14.03
CA ASN A 75 -13.65 -8.30 15.33
C ASN A 75 -12.22 -7.90 15.74
N ASN A 76 -11.86 -8.15 17.00
CA ASN A 76 -10.59 -7.71 17.57
C ASN A 76 -9.37 -8.20 16.77
N ASP A 77 -9.40 -9.44 16.28
CA ASP A 77 -8.27 -10.04 15.58
C ASP A 77 -8.05 -9.37 14.22
N MET A 78 -9.14 -9.15 13.46
CA MET A 78 -9.06 -8.48 12.16
C MET A 78 -8.72 -7.00 12.29
N ILE A 79 -9.20 -6.34 13.35
CA ILE A 79 -8.85 -4.95 13.65
C ILE A 79 -7.38 -4.83 14.07
N ASP A 80 -6.86 -5.75 14.85
CA ASP A 80 -5.44 -5.80 15.23
C ASP A 80 -4.55 -6.06 14.01
N GLU A 81 -4.96 -6.99 13.14
CA GLU A 81 -4.24 -7.28 11.88
C GLU A 81 -4.21 -6.05 10.97
N ALA A 82 -5.36 -5.40 10.75
CA ALA A 82 -5.43 -4.16 9.97
C ALA A 82 -4.56 -3.07 10.62
N SER A 83 -4.68 -2.87 11.93
CA SER A 83 -3.91 -1.85 12.66
C SER A 83 -2.40 -2.11 12.57
N THR A 84 -1.98 -3.37 12.67
CA THR A 84 -0.59 -3.80 12.53
C THR A 84 -0.09 -3.59 11.10
N PHE A 85 -0.92 -3.87 10.10
CA PHE A 85 -0.59 -3.59 8.70
C PHE A 85 -0.40 -2.09 8.46
N LEU A 86 -1.34 -1.27 8.94
CA LEU A 86 -1.35 0.19 8.78
C LEU A 86 -0.16 0.86 9.47
N SER A 87 0.25 0.33 10.63
CA SER A 87 1.36 0.86 11.43
C SER A 87 2.70 0.17 11.16
N GLY A 88 2.70 -0.81 10.24
CA GLY A 88 3.86 -1.60 9.87
C GLY A 88 4.94 -0.80 9.14
N PRO A 89 6.16 -1.35 9.00
CA PRO A 89 7.22 -0.72 8.24
C PRO A 89 6.75 -0.43 6.81
N CYS A 90 6.96 0.80 6.37
CA CYS A 90 6.55 1.31 5.06
C CYS A 90 6.88 0.31 3.93
N SER A 91 5.84 -0.30 3.34
CA SER A 91 5.87 -1.07 2.08
C SER A 91 6.12 -0.16 0.86
N CYS A 92 6.89 0.90 1.05
CA CYS A 92 7.02 2.06 0.16
C CYS A 92 7.89 1.81 -1.08
N GLN A 93 8.33 0.58 -1.34
CA GLN A 93 9.05 0.34 -2.58
C GLN A 93 8.11 0.31 -3.79
N VAL A 94 6.83 -0.06 -3.62
CA VAL A 94 5.82 0.02 -4.70
C VAL A 94 4.40 0.21 -4.15
N LYS A 95 3.83 1.43 -4.23
CA LYS A 95 2.42 1.70 -3.84
C LYS A 95 1.43 0.70 -4.45
N ARG A 96 1.61 0.31 -5.73
CA ARG A 96 0.75 -0.67 -6.43
C ARG A 96 0.69 -2.07 -5.78
N GLN A 97 1.63 -2.43 -4.91
CA GLN A 97 1.66 -3.75 -4.27
C GLN A 97 0.97 -3.77 -2.90
N ASN A 98 0.60 -2.61 -2.34
CA ASN A 98 -0.27 -2.63 -1.17
C ASN A 98 -1.67 -3.09 -1.63
N PRO A 99 -2.41 -3.86 -0.83
CA PRO A 99 -3.77 -4.29 -1.15
C PRO A 99 -4.78 -3.12 -1.08
N GLY A 100 -5.96 -3.33 -1.64
CA GLY A 100 -7.08 -2.39 -1.60
C GLY A 100 -7.02 -1.29 -2.67
N PHE A 101 -7.76 -0.20 -2.46
CA PHE A 101 -8.05 0.82 -3.47
C PHE A 101 -7.83 2.25 -2.96
N ASP A 102 -7.68 3.21 -3.88
CA ASP A 102 -7.50 4.62 -3.54
C ASP A 102 -8.88 5.32 -3.48
N LEU A 103 -9.13 6.04 -2.39
CA LEU A 103 -10.30 6.91 -2.20
C LEU A 103 -10.07 8.24 -2.90
N MET A 104 -11.13 8.75 -3.53
CA MET A 104 -11.10 10.09 -4.11
C MET A 104 -11.27 11.12 -3.00
N THR A 105 -10.28 11.99 -2.84
CA THR A 105 -10.29 13.04 -1.81
C THR A 105 -9.85 14.38 -2.41
N SER A 106 -10.49 15.46 -1.98
CA SER A 106 -10.14 16.84 -2.36
C SER A 106 -9.00 17.43 -1.52
N VAL A 107 -8.45 16.65 -0.59
CA VAL A 107 -7.42 17.09 0.35
C VAL A 107 -6.11 17.39 -0.36
N ASN A 108 -5.59 18.60 -0.18
CA ASN A 108 -4.22 18.95 -0.60
C ASN A 108 -3.20 18.40 0.41
N TRP A 109 -2.83 17.13 0.24
CA TRP A 109 -1.93 16.43 1.14
C TRP A 109 -0.55 17.09 1.28
N ASP A 110 -0.02 17.64 0.19
CA ASP A 110 1.33 18.22 0.23
C ASP A 110 1.36 19.51 1.07
N GLN A 111 0.32 20.35 0.96
CA GLN A 111 0.19 21.52 1.81
C GLN A 111 0.02 21.13 3.29
N LEU A 112 -0.91 20.22 3.60
CA LEU A 112 -1.14 19.77 4.97
C LEU A 112 0.11 19.17 5.61
N LEU A 113 0.82 18.32 4.87
CA LEU A 113 2.05 17.70 5.37
C LEU A 113 3.16 18.73 5.56
N GLN A 114 3.29 19.71 4.65
CA GLN A 114 4.31 20.74 4.80
C GLN A 114 4.10 21.59 6.06
N GLU A 115 2.86 22.00 6.34
CA GLU A 115 2.50 22.73 7.56
C GLU A 115 2.85 21.90 8.81
N GLN A 116 2.46 20.63 8.82
CA GLN A 116 2.70 19.74 9.95
C GLN A 116 4.19 19.40 10.15
N ILE A 117 4.96 19.23 9.07
CA ILE A 117 6.42 19.03 9.13
C ILE A 117 7.09 20.26 9.72
N ASN A 118 6.74 21.46 9.25
CA ASN A 118 7.32 22.70 9.76
C ASN A 118 7.05 22.86 11.26
N GLU A 119 5.82 22.58 11.73
CA GLU A 119 5.49 22.64 13.16
C GLU A 119 6.29 21.64 14.01
N LEU A 120 6.52 20.43 13.50
CA LEU A 120 7.30 19.41 14.19
C LEU A 120 8.79 19.77 14.21
N ASP A 121 9.32 20.31 13.11
CA ASP A 121 10.70 20.82 13.02
C ASP A 121 10.91 21.99 13.99
N ASP A 122 9.98 22.94 14.05
CA ASP A 122 10.03 24.06 15.00
C ASP A 122 10.03 23.56 16.46
N LYS A 123 9.17 22.60 16.80
CA LYS A 123 9.14 21.99 18.14
C LYS A 123 10.45 21.27 18.47
N ALA A 124 10.99 20.51 17.52
CA ALA A 124 12.27 19.82 17.70
C ALA A 124 13.42 20.82 17.92
N GLN A 125 13.45 21.93 17.18
CA GLN A 125 14.46 22.98 17.35
C GLN A 125 14.36 23.72 18.69
N VAL A 126 13.14 23.95 19.19
CA VAL A 126 12.91 24.54 20.51
C VAL A 126 13.36 23.61 21.63
N GLU A 127 13.11 22.31 21.53
CA GLU A 127 13.58 21.32 22.51
C GLU A 127 15.11 21.20 22.53
N VAL A 128 15.76 21.18 21.36
CA VAL A 128 17.24 21.16 21.25
C VAL A 128 17.84 22.44 21.83
N SER A 129 17.22 23.60 21.60
CA SER A 129 17.66 24.88 22.17
C SER A 129 17.47 24.95 23.69
N THR A 130 16.44 24.29 24.23
CA THR A 130 16.19 24.23 25.67
C THR A 130 17.18 23.30 26.38
N GLN A 131 17.65 22.24 25.70
CA GLN A 131 18.74 21.40 26.19
C GLN A 131 20.12 22.06 26.06
N THR A 132 20.23 23.12 25.25
CA THR A 132 21.48 23.84 24.98
C THR A 132 21.41 25.28 25.52
N GLN A 133 21.41 25.45 26.84
CA GLN A 133 21.78 26.73 27.47
C GLN A 133 23.15 26.63 28.17
N PRO A 134 23.92 27.74 28.26
CA PRO A 134 25.24 27.81 27.68
C PRO A 134 26.32 27.80 28.75
N GLY A 135 27.29 26.91 28.61
CA GLY A 135 28.47 26.84 29.46
C GLY A 135 29.71 26.39 28.70
N GLN A 136 29.84 26.71 27.41
CA GLN A 136 31.08 26.47 26.67
C GLN A 136 31.41 27.68 25.81
N THR A 137 32.33 28.49 26.34
CA THR A 137 33.10 29.51 25.65
C THR A 137 33.75 28.88 24.40
N PRO A 138 33.64 29.50 23.21
CA PRO A 138 34.35 29.01 22.04
C PRO A 138 35.83 29.37 22.20
N GLU A 139 36.64 28.40 22.60
CA GLU A 139 38.10 28.53 22.55
C GLU A 139 38.57 28.17 21.14
N THR A 140 38.70 29.20 20.31
CA THR A 140 39.53 29.18 19.11
C THR A 140 40.99 28.98 19.51
N THR A 141 41.66 27.93 19.03
CA THR A 141 43.06 28.00 18.59
C THR A 141 43.33 26.84 17.59
N PRO A 142 43.99 27.12 16.45
CA PRO A 142 44.16 26.20 15.33
C PRO A 142 45.38 25.31 15.51
N THR A 143 45.45 24.15 14.86
CA THR A 143 46.70 23.53 14.37
C THR A 143 46.36 22.36 13.43
N SER A 144 46.70 22.51 12.13
CA SER A 144 46.92 21.38 11.22
C SER A 144 48.10 20.54 11.69
N PRO A 145 48.13 19.23 11.36
CA PRO A 145 49.13 18.83 10.39
C PRO A 145 48.60 17.82 9.35
N THR A 146 49.00 18.04 8.10
CA THR A 146 49.22 17.01 7.06
C THR A 146 50.75 16.87 6.98
N PRO A 147 51.40 15.71 6.65
CA PRO A 147 50.99 14.72 5.65
C PRO A 147 51.32 13.24 5.94
N ALA A 148 50.61 12.32 5.26
CA ALA A 148 51.22 11.36 4.31
C ALA A 148 50.23 10.25 3.89
N THR A 149 49.84 10.32 2.62
CA THR A 149 49.92 9.23 1.62
C THR A 149 49.65 7.79 2.05
N GLY A 150 48.59 7.23 1.47
CA GLY A 150 48.63 5.89 0.87
C GLY A 150 47.57 4.91 1.38
N ALA A 151 46.50 4.73 0.61
CA ALA A 151 45.96 3.41 0.22
C ALA A 151 44.58 3.57 -0.46
N GLN A 152 44.64 3.70 -1.79
CA GLN A 152 43.81 2.99 -2.76
C GLN A 152 42.35 2.66 -2.38
N SER A 153 41.45 3.35 -3.07
CA SER A 153 40.06 2.96 -3.30
C SER A 153 39.99 1.64 -4.09
N PRO A 154 39.26 0.61 -3.62
CA PRO A 154 38.77 -0.44 -4.49
C PRO A 154 37.51 0.08 -5.19
N GLN A 155 37.66 0.46 -6.46
CA GLN A 155 36.57 0.46 -7.42
C GLN A 155 35.92 -0.93 -7.42
N ALA A 156 34.70 -1.03 -6.88
CA ALA A 156 33.83 -2.17 -7.14
C ALA A 156 33.36 -2.08 -8.60
N LYS A 157 34.08 -2.81 -9.43
CA LYS A 157 33.79 -3.25 -10.79
C LYS A 157 32.29 -3.42 -11.02
N ALA A 158 31.77 -2.71 -12.03
CA ALA A 158 30.46 -2.98 -12.63
C ALA A 158 30.40 -4.46 -13.03
N ALA A 159 29.53 -5.21 -12.35
CA ALA A 159 29.17 -6.55 -12.78
C ALA A 159 28.09 -6.43 -13.85
N THR A 160 28.48 -6.71 -15.09
CA THR A 160 27.57 -7.16 -16.14
C THR A 160 26.68 -8.28 -15.58
N PRO A 161 25.34 -8.20 -15.65
CA PRO A 161 24.51 -9.33 -15.28
C PRO A 161 24.69 -10.45 -16.32
N ALA A 162 25.07 -11.63 -15.84
CA ALA A 162 24.98 -12.86 -16.62
C ALA A 162 23.50 -13.16 -16.96
N PRO A 163 23.21 -13.84 -18.08
CA PRO A 163 21.85 -14.05 -18.56
C PRO A 163 21.01 -14.79 -17.54
N ALA A 164 19.80 -14.28 -17.30
CA ALA A 164 18.79 -14.92 -16.48
C ALA A 164 18.52 -16.34 -17.02
N GLU A 165 18.77 -17.33 -16.19
CA GLU A 165 18.35 -18.71 -16.40
C GLU A 165 16.82 -18.73 -16.38
N ALA A 166 16.22 -19.08 -17.53
CA ALA A 166 14.78 -19.17 -17.67
C ALA A 166 14.22 -20.28 -16.78
N PRO A 167 13.11 -20.05 -16.04
CA PRO A 167 12.42 -21.15 -15.36
C PRO A 167 11.92 -22.17 -16.40
N PRO A 168 11.96 -23.48 -16.12
CA PRO A 168 11.53 -24.49 -17.06
C PRO A 168 10.05 -24.32 -17.41
N ALA A 169 9.82 -24.37 -18.72
CA ALA A 169 8.56 -24.34 -19.44
C ALA A 169 7.31 -24.66 -18.60
N THR A 170 6.51 -23.62 -18.41
CA THR A 170 5.11 -23.68 -18.03
C THR A 170 4.41 -24.75 -18.88
N ARG A 171 3.97 -25.83 -18.24
CA ARG A 171 2.96 -26.71 -18.84
C ARG A 171 1.71 -25.85 -19.03
N SER A 172 1.54 -25.43 -20.28
CA SER A 172 0.36 -24.73 -20.78
C SER A 172 -0.90 -25.48 -20.33
N LEU A 173 -1.59 -24.91 -19.34
CA LEU A 173 -2.98 -25.24 -19.01
C LEU A 173 -3.93 -24.42 -19.91
N LEU A 174 -3.59 -24.32 -21.20
CA LEU A 174 -4.51 -23.93 -22.28
C LEU A 174 -4.80 -25.15 -23.14
N ALA A 175 -5.30 -26.19 -22.48
CA ALA A 175 -6.05 -27.24 -23.13
C ALA A 175 -7.12 -27.64 -22.12
N TRP A 176 -8.31 -27.04 -22.26
CA TRP A 176 -9.65 -27.58 -21.97
C TRP A 176 -10.67 -26.43 -21.94
N ILE A 177 -10.97 -25.91 -23.13
CA ILE A 177 -12.20 -25.21 -23.49
C ILE A 177 -12.86 -26.10 -24.57
N PRO A 178 -14.19 -26.30 -24.54
CA PRO A 178 -14.80 -27.61 -24.32
C PRO A 178 -15.01 -28.43 -25.59
N LEU A 179 -14.92 -29.75 -25.41
CA LEU A 179 -15.44 -30.78 -26.33
C LEU A 179 -17.00 -30.79 -26.35
N ALA A 180 -17.65 -29.62 -26.31
CA ALA A 180 -19.10 -29.47 -26.32
C ALA A 180 -19.65 -28.86 -27.62
N GLY A 181 -18.81 -28.23 -28.46
CA GLY A 181 -19.25 -27.64 -29.74
C GLY A 181 -19.43 -28.65 -30.88
N ILE A 182 -18.65 -29.73 -30.89
CA ILE A 182 -18.67 -30.74 -31.96
C ILE A 182 -19.98 -31.56 -32.00
N PRO A 183 -20.57 -32.03 -30.87
CA PRO A 183 -21.85 -32.73 -30.94
C PRO A 183 -23.01 -31.82 -31.35
N ILE A 184 -22.99 -30.52 -31.00
CA ILE A 184 -24.05 -29.57 -31.37
C ILE A 184 -24.08 -29.33 -32.88
N LEU A 185 -22.91 -29.18 -33.52
CA LEU A 185 -22.81 -29.01 -34.98
C LEU A 185 -23.21 -30.29 -35.74
N LEU A 186 -22.89 -31.47 -35.22
CA LEU A 186 -23.28 -32.74 -35.84
C LEU A 186 -24.79 -33.00 -35.73
N VAL A 187 -25.40 -32.74 -34.57
CA VAL A 187 -26.85 -32.88 -34.39
C VAL A 187 -27.62 -31.82 -35.19
N GLY A 188 -27.16 -30.56 -35.18
CA GLY A 188 -27.76 -29.50 -36.00
C GLY A 188 -27.67 -29.78 -37.50
N GLY A 189 -26.53 -30.29 -37.98
CA GLY A 189 -26.35 -30.69 -39.38
C GLY A 189 -27.25 -31.86 -39.79
N LEU A 190 -27.44 -32.85 -38.91
CA LEU A 190 -28.31 -34.00 -39.18
C LEU A 190 -29.80 -33.61 -39.25
N ILE A 191 -30.25 -32.68 -38.38
CA ILE A 191 -31.63 -32.18 -38.39
C ILE A 191 -31.92 -31.39 -39.68
N LEU A 192 -31.00 -30.54 -40.14
CA LEU A 192 -31.15 -29.80 -41.39
C LEU A 192 -31.17 -30.72 -42.63
N LEU A 193 -30.34 -31.77 -42.65
CA LEU A 193 -30.32 -32.76 -43.72
C LEU A 193 -31.59 -33.61 -43.78
N LEU A 194 -32.15 -33.99 -42.62
CA LEU A 194 -33.40 -34.74 -42.54
C LEU A 194 -34.62 -33.87 -42.85
N GLY A 195 -34.61 -32.58 -42.47
CA GLY A 195 -35.65 -31.63 -42.85
C GLY A 195 -35.71 -31.43 -44.36
N ARG A 196 -34.56 -31.21 -45.01
CA ARG A 196 -34.50 -30.98 -46.46
C ARG A 196 -34.93 -32.19 -47.31
N ARG A 197 -34.84 -33.40 -46.76
CA ARG A 197 -35.30 -34.65 -47.41
C ARG A 197 -36.80 -34.89 -47.25
N ARG A 198 -37.47 -34.17 -46.34
CA ARG A 198 -38.92 -34.28 -46.13
C ARG A 198 -39.72 -33.32 -47.02
N ASP A 199 -39.03 -32.31 -47.56
CA ASP A 199 -39.58 -31.28 -48.44
C ASP A 199 -39.26 -31.53 -49.94
N SER A 200 -38.70 -32.69 -50.30
CA SER A 200 -38.50 -33.17 -51.69
C SER A 200 -39.30 -34.46 -51.92
#